data_AF-A0A5S4YAY5-F1
#
_entry.id   AF-A0A5S4YAY5-F1
#
_cell.length_a   1.000
_cell.length_b   1.000
_cell.length_c   1.000
_cell.angle_alpha   90.00
_cell.angle_beta   90.00
_cell.angle_gamma   90.00
#
_symmetry.space_group_name_H-M   'P 1'
#
loop_
_entity.id
_entity.type
_entity.pdbx_description
1 polymer ?
#
loop_
_entity_poly.entity_id
_entity_poly.type
_entity_poly.pdbx_seq_one_letter_code
_entity_poly.pdbx_strand_id
1 'polypeptide(L)'
;QALAREVDEETGLEIEIIGLAGWREVLPATGGAGHYLIMSFAARWVAREPVLNDELDDYRWIAPNELASLGDLRLTGGLEEVIESAARLIGP
;
A
#
# COMPACT_ATOMS: atom_id res chain seq x y z
N GLN A 1 -14.00 1.92 -6.13
CA GLN A 1 -14.35 0.79 -7.02
C GLN A 1 -13.09 0.18 -7.62
N ALA A 2 -12.22 0.93 -8.31
CA ALA A 2 -10.98 0.38 -8.87
C ALA A 2 -10.05 -0.26 -7.82
N LEU A 3 -9.77 0.42 -6.69
CA LEU A 3 -8.81 -0.09 -5.69
C LEU A 3 -9.14 -1.47 -5.13
N ALA A 4 -10.39 -1.72 -4.74
CA ALA A 4 -10.78 -3.02 -4.19
C ALA A 4 -10.70 -4.13 -5.25
N ARG A 5 -10.94 -3.81 -6.53
CA ARG A 5 -10.77 -4.74 -7.64
C ARG A 5 -9.29 -5.08 -7.87
N GLU A 6 -8.41 -4.08 -7.91
CA GLU A 6 -6.95 -4.33 -8.08
C GLU A 6 -6.40 -5.20 -6.95
N VAL A 7 -6.78 -4.92 -5.69
CA VAL A 7 -6.33 -5.74 -4.56
C VAL A 7 -6.79 -7.19 -4.69
N ASP A 8 -8.03 -7.44 -5.14
CA ASP A 8 -8.50 -8.81 -5.39
C ASP A 8 -7.75 -9.46 -6.56
N GLU A 9 -7.50 -8.73 -7.65
CA GLU A 9 -6.81 -9.25 -8.83
C GLU A 9 -5.33 -9.57 -8.57
N GLU A 10 -4.64 -8.77 -7.75
CA GLU A 10 -3.22 -8.93 -7.45
C GLU A 10 -2.95 -9.89 -6.29
N THR A 11 -3.84 -9.91 -5.28
CA THR A 11 -3.58 -10.63 -4.01
C THR A 11 -4.64 -11.64 -3.62
N GLY A 12 -5.79 -11.65 -4.30
CA GLY A 12 -6.95 -12.47 -3.93
C GLY A 12 -7.63 -12.05 -2.62
N LEU A 13 -7.22 -10.94 -2.00
CA LEU A 13 -7.77 -10.47 -0.74
C LEU A 13 -9.08 -9.71 -0.93
N GLU A 14 -10.02 -9.97 -0.03
CA GLU A 14 -11.22 -9.15 0.09
C GLU A 14 -10.99 -8.08 1.16
N ILE A 15 -11.21 -6.81 0.80
CA ILE A 15 -10.97 -5.66 1.66
C ILE A 15 -12.13 -4.66 1.70
N GLU A 16 -12.26 -3.98 2.83
CA GLU A 16 -13.10 -2.79 3.00
C GLU A 16 -12.22 -1.54 3.10
N ILE A 17 -12.43 -0.56 2.22
CA ILE A 17 -11.66 0.69 2.22
C ILE A 17 -12.21 1.62 3.32
N ILE A 18 -11.36 2.01 4.26
CA ILE A 18 -11.71 2.92 5.36
C ILE A 18 -11.55 4.38 4.94
N GLY A 19 -10.45 4.73 4.26
CA GLY A 19 -10.21 6.11 3.84
C GLY A 19 -8.81 6.34 3.27
N LEU A 20 -8.58 7.53 2.71
CA LEU A 20 -7.28 7.95 2.19
C LEU A 20 -6.31 8.22 3.35
N ALA A 21 -5.23 7.43 3.44
CA ALA A 21 -4.19 7.57 4.45
C ALA A 21 -3.13 8.62 4.06
N GLY A 22 -2.90 8.80 2.77
CA GLY A 22 -1.99 9.81 2.25
C GLY A 22 -1.83 9.73 0.75
N TRP A 23 -1.17 10.73 0.17
CA TRP A 23 -0.82 10.72 -1.24
C TRP A 23 0.51 11.41 -1.46
N ARG A 24 1.18 11.08 -2.57
CA ARG A 24 2.42 11.72 -3.00
C ARG A 24 2.37 12.03 -4.48
N GLU A 25 2.95 13.17 -4.80
CA GLU A 25 3.27 13.55 -6.16
C GLU A 25 4.68 13.05 -6.48
N VAL A 26 4.83 12.33 -7.59
CA VAL A 26 6.15 12.01 -8.13
C VAL A 26 6.36 12.80 -9.41
N LEU A 27 7.20 13.82 -9.27
CA LEU A 27 7.65 14.66 -10.36
C LEU A 27 9.04 14.18 -10.79
N PRO A 28 9.19 13.64 -12.01
CA PRO A 28 10.49 13.21 -12.47
C PRO A 28 11.43 14.41 -12.68
N ALA A 29 12.68 14.23 -12.25
CA ALA A 29 13.70 15.29 -12.31
C ALA A 29 14.15 15.65 -13.74
N THR A 30 13.82 14.83 -14.74
CA THR A 30 14.15 15.07 -16.15
C THR A 30 12.88 15.03 -17.00
N GLY A 31 12.77 15.96 -17.95
CA GLY A 31 11.60 16.07 -18.82
C GLY A 31 11.42 14.82 -19.68
N GLY A 32 10.20 14.30 -19.71
CA GLY A 32 9.82 13.13 -20.52
C GLY A 32 9.33 11.93 -19.72
N ALA A 33 9.64 11.86 -18.42
CA ALA A 33 8.96 10.92 -17.54
C ALA A 33 7.61 11.49 -17.08
N GLY A 34 6.59 10.62 -16.98
CA GLY A 34 5.24 11.02 -16.63
C GLY A 34 5.14 11.52 -15.18
N HIS A 35 4.30 12.52 -14.94
CA HIS A 35 3.87 12.88 -13.60
C HIS A 35 2.83 11.86 -13.13
N TYR A 36 3.07 11.23 -11.98
CA TYR A 36 2.12 10.31 -11.36
C TYR A 36 1.88 10.63 -9.88
N LEU A 37 0.67 10.30 -9.42
CA LEU A 37 0.28 10.37 -8.02
C LEU A 37 0.19 8.96 -7.45
N ILE A 38 0.81 8.74 -6.29
CA ILE A 38 0.62 7.54 -5.49
C ILE A 38 -0.36 7.90 -4.39
N MET A 39 -1.54 7.25 -4.38
CA MET A 39 -2.53 7.41 -3.33
C MET A 39 -2.60 6.12 -2.52
N SER A 40 -2.47 6.25 -1.20
CA SER A 40 -2.48 5.11 -0.28
C SER A 40 -3.72 5.19 0.61
N PHE A 41 -4.45 4.08 0.71
CA PHE A 41 -5.69 4.00 1.46
C PHE A 41 -5.53 3.02 2.62
N ALA A 42 -6.11 3.38 3.77
CA ALA A 42 -6.32 2.43 4.86
C ALA A 42 -7.48 1.51 4.47
N ALA A 43 -7.28 0.20 4.65
CA ALA A 43 -8.28 -0.81 4.38
C ALA A 43 -8.27 -1.87 5.48
N ARG A 44 -9.43 -2.50 5.69
CA ARG A 44 -9.62 -3.65 6.58
C ARG A 44 -9.68 -4.91 5.75
N TRP A 45 -8.86 -5.90 6.09
CA TRP A 45 -9.01 -7.24 5.56
C TRP A 45 -10.29 -7.86 6.12
N VAL A 46 -11.15 -8.38 5.23
CA VAL A 46 -12.43 -8.97 5.62
C VAL A 46 -12.51 -10.48 5.38
N ALA A 47 -11.82 -11.00 4.36
CA ALA A 47 -11.81 -12.43 4.04
C ALA A 47 -10.68 -12.83 3.07
N ARG A 48 -10.50 -14.15 2.90
CA ARG A 48 -9.56 -14.83 1.98
C ARG A 48 -8.10 -14.75 2.42
N GLU A 49 -7.29 -15.68 1.93
CA GLU A 49 -5.84 -15.71 2.14
C GLU A 49 -5.11 -15.18 0.91
N PRO A 50 -3.90 -14.59 1.05
CA PRO A 50 -3.15 -14.08 -0.09
C PRO A 50 -2.82 -15.16 -1.12
N VAL A 51 -3.19 -14.91 -2.37
CA VAL A 51 -2.80 -15.66 -3.55
C VAL A 51 -2.34 -14.65 -4.60
N LEU A 52 -1.04 -14.56 -4.79
CA LEU A 52 -0.43 -13.57 -5.67
C LEU A 52 -0.61 -13.94 -7.14
N ASN A 53 -0.82 -12.93 -7.98
CA ASN A 53 -0.70 -13.06 -9.42
C ASN A 53 0.76 -12.88 -9.88
N ASP A 54 0.99 -12.90 -11.19
CA ASP A 54 2.32 -12.79 -11.80
C ASP A 54 2.97 -11.39 -11.68
N GLU A 55 2.26 -10.39 -11.13
CA GLU A 55 2.78 -9.04 -10.93
C GLU A 55 3.52 -8.87 -9.59
N LEU A 56 3.33 -9.80 -8.64
CA LEU A 56 3.87 -9.72 -7.29
C LEU A 56 4.75 -10.94 -6.95
N ASP A 57 5.98 -10.68 -6.51
CA ASP A 57 6.97 -11.73 -6.22
C ASP A 57 6.84 -12.38 -4.82
N ASP A 58 6.37 -11.63 -3.81
CA ASP A 58 6.29 -12.08 -2.41
C ASP A 58 5.25 -11.25 -1.62
N TYR A 59 4.76 -11.80 -0.51
CA TYR A 59 3.91 -11.07 0.44
C TYR A 59 4.31 -11.37 1.88
N ARG A 60 4.19 -10.36 2.76
CA ARG A 60 4.42 -10.49 4.20
C ARG A 60 3.46 -9.63 4.99
N TRP A 61 2.93 -10.18 6.08
CA TRP A 61 2.25 -9.41 7.12
C TRP A 61 3.30 -8.85 8.06
N ILE A 62 3.36 -7.52 8.18
CA ILE A 62 4.37 -6.82 8.96
C ILE A 62 3.65 -5.86 9.90
N ALA A 63 3.99 -5.88 11.19
CA ALA A 63 3.41 -4.91 12.11
C ALA A 63 3.95 -3.49 11.79
N PRO A 64 3.16 -2.43 12.01
CA PRO A 64 3.59 -1.05 11.71
C PRO A 64 4.93 -0.64 12.32
N ASN A 65 5.28 -1.19 13.49
CA ASN A 65 6.53 -0.92 14.21
C ASN A 65 7.71 -1.81 13.77
N GLU A 66 7.50 -2.73 12.81
CA GLU A 66 8.50 -3.68 12.33
C GLU A 66 9.04 -3.33 10.94
N LEU A 67 8.75 -2.14 10.40
CA LEU A 67 9.26 -1.72 9.09
C LEU A 67 10.79 -1.79 8.99
N ALA A 68 11.51 -1.50 10.07
CA ALA A 68 12.97 -1.63 10.12
C ALA A 68 13.47 -3.07 9.90
N SER A 69 12.61 -4.09 10.09
CA SER A 69 12.95 -5.50 9.82
C SER A 69 13.03 -5.82 8.33
N LEU A 70 12.56 -4.91 7.46
CA LEU A 70 12.60 -5.07 6.01
C LEU A 70 14.00 -4.90 5.39
N GLY A 71 14.99 -4.52 6.21
CA GLY A 71 16.39 -4.52 5.83
C GLY A 71 16.71 -3.56 4.69
N ASP A 72 17.20 -4.11 3.58
CA ASP A 72 17.67 -3.39 2.39
C ASP A 72 16.61 -3.19 1.31
N LEU A 73 15.36 -3.58 1.59
CA LEU A 73 14.25 -3.31 0.68
C LEU A 73 14.09 -1.81 0.43
N ARG A 74 13.98 -1.45 -0.85
CA ARG A 74 13.74 -0.07 -1.27
C ARG A 74 12.30 0.30 -1.00
N LEU A 75 12.08 1.17 -0.03
CA LEU A 75 10.76 1.67 0.32
C LEU A 75 10.49 3.00 -0.39
N THR A 76 9.22 3.24 -0.74
CA THR A 76 8.77 4.55 -1.21
C THR A 76 8.98 5.57 -0.09
N GLY A 77 9.72 6.64 -0.36
CA GLY A 77 10.04 7.66 0.64
C GLY A 77 8.77 8.18 1.30
N GLY A 78 8.76 8.19 2.65
CA GLY A 78 7.65 8.58 3.52
C GLY A 78 6.61 7.47 3.82
N LEU A 79 6.86 6.23 3.43
CA LEU A 79 5.96 5.10 3.74
C LEU A 79 5.54 5.07 5.23
N GLU A 80 6.45 5.39 6.15
CA GLU A 80 6.19 5.45 7.59
C GLU A 80 5.03 6.40 7.95
N GLU A 81 5.01 7.63 7.42
CA GLU A 81 3.95 8.59 7.75
C GLU A 81 2.57 8.13 7.24
N VAL A 82 2.56 7.42 6.09
CA VAL A 82 1.34 6.84 5.52
C VAL A 82 0.82 5.71 6.40
N ILE A 83 1.72 4.85 6.89
CA ILE A 83 1.35 3.74 7.79
C ILE A 83 0.80 4.28 9.11
N GLU A 84 1.43 5.28 9.71
CA GLU A 84 0.92 5.93 10.91
C GLU A 84 -0.45 6.58 10.69
N SER A 85 -0.64 7.22 9.54
CA SER A 85 -1.93 7.81 9.16
C SER A 85 -3.00 6.74 9.00
N ALA A 86 -2.68 5.63 8.33
CA ALA A 86 -3.59 4.50 8.18
C ALA A 86 -3.98 3.89 9.54
N ALA A 87 -3.02 3.71 10.44
CA ALA A 87 -3.27 3.21 11.80
C ALA A 87 -4.25 4.12 12.57
N ARG A 88 -4.10 5.45 12.45
CA ARG A 88 -5.05 6.41 13.06
C ARG A 88 -6.45 6.32 12.45
N LEU A 89 -6.58 6.03 11.16
CA LEU A 89 -7.87 5.87 10.48
C LEU A 89 -8.59 4.58 10.87
N ILE A 90 -7.86 3.47 11.02
CA ILE A 90 -8.45 2.17 11.38
C ILE A 90 -8.95 2.18 12.83
N GLY A 91 -8.25 2.91 13.70
CA GLY A 91 -8.53 2.92 15.14
C GLY A 91 -8.13 1.62 15.83
N PRO A 92 -8.26 1.55 17.17
CA PRO A 92 -8.02 0.34 17.96
C PRO A 92 -9.08 -0.74 17.72
#